data_AF-A0A542G3H0-F1
#
_entry.id   AF-A0A542G3H0-F1
#
_cell.length_a   1.000
_cell.length_b   1.000
_cell.length_c   1.000
_cell.angle_alpha   90.00
_cell.angle_beta   90.00
_cell.angle_gamma   90.00
#
_symmetry.space_group_name_H-M   'P 1'
#
loop_
_entity.id
_entity.type
_entity.pdbx_description
1 polymer ?
#
loop_
_entity_poly.entity_id
_entity_poly.type
_entity_poly.pdbx_seq_one_letter_code
_entity_poly.pdbx_strand_id
1 'polypeptide(L)' 'MLRQHLHWRRLIGSTVQIRQHGQLIRTGTVDDAMADSTALWIAGDATQPRTMYEAAPRIEVWAHPEEAED' A
#
# COMPACT_ATOMS: atom_id res chain seq x y z
N MET A 1 5.40 -6.09 13.79
CA MET A 1 4.08 -6.73 13.52
C MET A 1 3.34 -5.84 12.55
N LEU A 2 2.83 -6.38 11.45
CA LEU A 2 2.08 -5.60 10.46
C LEU A 2 0.70 -5.19 11.00
N ARG A 3 0.23 -4.02 10.61
CA ARG A 3 -1.13 -3.52 10.87
C ARG A 3 -1.79 -3.11 9.57
N GLN A 4 -3.11 -3.23 9.49
CA GLN A 4 -3.88 -2.72 8.36
C GLN A 4 -4.03 -1.19 8.50
N HIS A 5 -3.84 -0.47 7.40
CA HIS A 5 -3.98 0.98 7.33
C HIS A 5 -5.09 1.37 6.36
N LEU A 6 -5.93 2.34 6.78
CA LEU A 6 -6.96 2.95 5.94
C LEU A 6 -6.53 4.32 5.37
N HIS A 7 -5.55 4.96 6.01
CA HIS A 7 -5.01 6.26 5.58
C HIS A 7 -3.73 6.05 4.77
N TRP A 8 -3.90 5.67 3.50
CA TRP A 8 -2.79 5.27 2.63
C TRP A 8 -1.82 6.40 2.31
N ARG A 9 -2.27 7.66 2.39
CA ARG A 9 -1.41 8.83 2.20
C ARG A 9 -0.22 8.89 3.16
N ARG A 10 -0.35 8.35 4.37
CA ARG A 10 0.75 8.29 5.37
C ARG A 10 1.79 7.21 5.07
N LEU A 11 1.55 6.39 4.06
CA LEU A 11 2.40 5.26 3.72
C LEU A 11 3.33 5.58 2.55
N ILE A 12 3.28 6.79 1.98
CA ILE A 12 4.17 7.18 0.88
C ILE A 12 5.62 7.05 1.37
N GLY A 13 6.44 6.30 0.63
CA GLY A 13 7.82 5.97 1.02
C GLY A 13 7.97 4.71 1.87
N SER A 14 6.89 4.20 2.47
CA SER A 14 6.89 3.00 3.31
C SER A 14 6.82 1.71 2.49
N THR A 15 7.35 0.61 3.03
CA THR A 15 7.16 -0.72 2.45
C THR A 15 5.86 -1.32 2.96
N VAL A 16 4.99 -1.71 2.02
CA VAL A 16 3.67 -2.25 2.35
C VAL A 16 3.45 -3.61 1.70
N GLN A 17 2.54 -4.35 2.30
CA GLN A 17 1.91 -5.52 1.71
C GLN A 17 0.51 -5.14 1.23
N ILE A 18 0.27 -5.33 -0.06
CA ILE A 18 -1.06 -5.32 -0.65
C ILE A 18 -1.64 -6.72 -0.55
N ARG A 19 -2.80 -6.83 0.10
CA ARG A 19 -3.54 -8.08 0.20
C ARG A 19 -4.92 -7.96 -0.41
N GLN A 20 -5.41 -9.08 -0.93
CA GLN A 20 -6.78 -9.22 -1.40
C GLN A 20 -7.38 -10.48 -0.78
N HIS A 21 -8.51 -10.35 -0.08
CA HIS A 21 -9.11 -11.46 0.68
C HIS A 21 -8.13 -12.11 1.65
N GLY A 22 -7.32 -11.32 2.35
CA GLY A 22 -6.26 -11.79 3.23
C GLY A 22 -5.05 -12.45 2.53
N GLN A 23 -5.07 -12.64 1.22
CA GLN A 23 -3.95 -13.20 0.45
C GLN A 23 -2.98 -12.09 0.03
N LEU A 24 -1.68 -12.31 0.23
CA LEU A 24 -0.65 -11.38 -0.24
C LEU A 24 -0.59 -11.41 -1.77
N ILE A 25 -0.84 -10.25 -2.40
CA ILE A 25 -0.76 -10.10 -3.86
C ILE A 25 0.47 -9.32 -4.29
N ARG A 26 0.98 -8.40 -3.45
CA ARG A 26 2.21 -7.65 -3.73
C ARG A 26 2.86 -7.15 -2.45
N THR A 27 4.19 -7.10 -2.44
CA THR A 27 4.97 -6.29 -1.48
C THR A 27 5.72 -5.23 -2.27
N GLY A 28 5.81 -4.01 -1.76
CA GLY A 28 6.62 -2.96 -2.37
C GLY A 28 6.48 -1.62 -1.67
N THR A 29 7.26 -0.63 -2.12
CA THR A 29 7.23 0.73 -1.60
C THR A 29 6.07 1.51 -2.21
N VAL A 30 5.32 2.24 -1.39
CA VAL A 30 4.30 3.16 -1.89
C VAL A 30 4.99 4.38 -2.51
N ASP A 31 4.75 4.59 -3.79
CA ASP A 31 5.30 5.71 -4.55
C ASP A 31 4.43 6.97 -4.41
N ASP A 32 3.10 6.80 -4.41
CA ASP A 32 2.14 7.89 -4.26
C ASP A 32 0.80 7.35 -3.75
N ALA A 33 -0.06 8.24 -3.23
CA ALA A 33 -1.42 7.92 -2.83
C ALA A 33 -2.35 9.13 -2.97
N MET A 34 -3.60 8.86 -3.34
CA MET A 34 -4.62 9.90 -3.40
C MET A 34 -4.84 10.55 -2.04
N ALA A 35 -5.16 11.86 -2.04
CA ALA A 35 -5.32 12.64 -0.82
C ALA A 35 -6.40 12.08 0.12
N ASP A 36 -7.46 11.52 -0.45
CA ASP A 36 -8.58 10.87 0.24
C ASP A 36 -8.35 9.37 0.51
N SER A 37 -7.17 8.85 0.21
CA SER A 37 -6.80 7.42 0.34
C SER A 37 -7.70 6.47 -0.47
N THR A 38 -8.31 6.95 -1.56
CA THR A 38 -9.12 6.10 -2.45
C THR A 38 -8.29 5.26 -3.42
N ALA A 39 -7.02 5.59 -3.62
CA ALA A 39 -6.07 4.78 -4.37
C ALA A 39 -4.63 5.03 -3.90
N LEU A 40 -3.75 4.04 -4.15
CA LEU A 40 -2.30 4.18 -4.00
C LEU A 40 -1.58 3.59 -5.21
N TRP A 41 -0.31 3.97 -5.36
CA TRP A 41 0.61 3.40 -6.34
C TRP A 41 1.77 2.73 -5.61
N ILE A 42 2.06 1.49 -6.00
CA ILE A 42 3.31 0.82 -5.62
C ILE A 42 4.34 1.10 -6.70
N ALA A 43 5.55 1.48 -6.27
CA ALA A 43 6.70 1.72 -7.13
C ALA A 43 6.98 0.48 -8.01
N GLY A 44 7.39 0.73 -9.25
CA GLY A 44 7.87 -0.34 -10.12
C GLY A 44 9.21 -0.88 -9.66
N ASP A 45 9.45 -2.16 -9.91
CA ASP A 45 10.73 -2.83 -9.74
C ASP A 45 11.15 -3.53 -11.04
N ALA A 46 12.22 -4.34 -10.99
CA ALA A 46 12.73 -5.06 -12.16
C ALA A 46 11.74 -6.09 -12.75
N THR A 47 10.74 -6.51 -11.99
CA THR A 47 9.79 -7.58 -12.33
C THR A 47 8.39 -7.06 -12.63
N GLN A 48 7.98 -5.96 -11.99
CA GLN A 48 6.63 -5.43 -12.09
C GLN A 48 6.66 -3.91 -12.28
N PRO A 49 5.83 -3.35 -13.18
CA PRO A 49 5.74 -1.92 -13.35
C PRO A 49 5.13 -1.26 -12.10
N ARG A 50 5.17 0.07 -12.08
CA ARG A 50 4.37 0.87 -11.15
C ARG A 50 2.90 0.51 -11.31
N THR A 51 2.20 0.20 -10.22
CA THR A 51 0.81 -0.29 -10.30
C THR A 51 -0.08 0.44 -9.31
N MET A 52 -1.24 0.85 -9.78
CA MET A 52 -2.30 1.45 -8.98
C MET A 52 -3.16 0.38 -8.32
N TYR A 53 -3.52 0.60 -7.07
CA TYR A 53 -4.52 -0.17 -6.34
C TYR A 53 -5.58 0.79 -5.79
N GLU A 54 -6.84 0.52 -6.10
CA GLU A 54 -7.98 1.29 -5.59
C GLU A 54 -8.45 0.73 -4.24
N ALA A 55 -8.95 1.61 -3.38
CA ALA A 55 -9.63 1.30 -2.14
C ALA A 55 -11.02 0.71 -2.45
N ALA A 56 -11.02 -0.47 -3.03
CA ALA A 56 -12.20 -1.32 -3.13
C ALA A 56 -12.38 -2.09 -1.81
N PRO A 57 -13.60 -2.59 -1.50
CA PRO A 57 -13.90 -3.35 -0.28
C PRO A 57 -13.02 -4.60 -0.03
N ARG A 58 -12.17 -4.96 -0.98
CA ARG A 58 -11.37 -6.18 -1.00
C ARG A 58 -9.87 -5.93 -0.98
N ILE A 59 -9.40 -4.68 -1.09
CA ILE A 59 -7.97 -4.35 -1.02
C ILE A 59 -7.62 -3.94 0.40
N GLU A 60 -6.59 -4.57 0.95
CA GLU A 60 -6.05 -4.30 2.26
C GLU A 60 -4.59 -3.88 2.11
N VAL A 61 -4.18 -2.85 2.85
CA VAL A 61 -2.80 -2.36 2.85
C VAL A 61 -2.25 -2.52 4.25
N TRP A 62 -1.15 -3.27 4.35
CA TRP A 62 -0.54 -3.63 5.62
C TRP A 62 0.90 -3.10 5.67
N ALA A 63 1.24 -2.38 6.74
CA ALA A 63 2.56 -1.78 6.92
C ALA A 63 3.08 -2.05 8.33
N HIS A 64 4.39 -1.88 8.52
CA HIS A 64 4.95 -1.79 9.85
C HIS A 64 4.56 -0.44 10.48
N PRO A 65 4.18 -0.40 11.77
CA PRO A 65 3.76 0.83 12.43
C PRO A 65 4.86 1.90 12.49
N GLU A 66 6.13 1.50 12.38
CA GLU A 66 7.28 2.41 12.32
C GLU A 66 7.49 3.04 10.94
N GLU A 67 6.85 2.53 9.89
CA GLU A 67 7.03 3.03 8.53
C GLU A 67 5.96 4.04 8.11
N ALA A 68 4.83 4.12 8.82
CA ALA A 68 3.85 5.16 8.58
C ALA A 68 4.34 6.46 9.24
N GLU A 69 4.78 7.44 8.44
CA GLU A 69 5.16 8.75 8.96
C GLU A 69 3.95 9.44 9.64
N ASP A 70 4.20 10.13 10.77
CA ASP A 70 3.20 10.86 11.57
C ASP A 70 2.53 12.03 10.80
#